data_AF-G2WQA8-F1
#
_entry.id   AF-G2WQA8-F1
#
_cell.length_a   1.000
_cell.length_b   1.000
_cell.length_c   1.000
_cell.angle_alpha   90.00
_cell.angle_beta   90.00
_cell.angle_gamma   90.00
#
_symmetry.space_group_name_H-M   'P 1'
#
loop_
_entity.id
_entity.type
_entity.pdbx_description
1 polymer ?
#
loop_
_entity_poly.entity_id
_entity_poly.type
_entity_poly.pdbx_seq_one_letter_code
_entity_poly.pdbx_strand_id
1 'polypeptide(L)'
;MSSNAGLKSVNPLISNQSSELQAVLHPLVLLSISDYITRHTLREHEWPIIGGLMGQHNGREVTIEHAFDCHVAPSPDTPYKYGLDLPRVLGRIEQMRAVHKDRSLDFVGWYTLLPKTGPTQELTHIHNTILNHINESAILLGFHPKEVLDHSVGGKLPLTVYESNYEVDDAAKAADTEGDKTMEDGESTLKLRFRELGYTVETGEAEMISMDFVARGSGTATAVEPPKEKQKGKDANTASGKGKQKADSLLPVEDDAALTPEEEEMIAALTAKANATKMLLSRIHLIMTYLERLPAAYVSGKEMSAQPAGDHETTPSNTILRQIHALVGRLDLVEPSDVEAFRREVVCEQNDVHLVSLLNDVMQSVQEVRSMGRKFDVVDSAKARDQRNRTPWEMPTGRPSPYGIQGAGDIMF
;
A
#
# COMPACT_ATOMS: atom_id res chain seq x y z
N MET A 1 -11.05 22.13 -42.72
CA MET A 1 -10.36 23.19 -41.96
C MET A 1 -10.23 22.72 -40.52
N SER A 2 -8.98 22.49 -40.13
CA SER A 2 -8.40 22.11 -38.83
C SER A 2 -9.25 21.41 -37.77
N SER A 3 -9.10 20.09 -37.72
CA SER A 3 -9.18 19.28 -36.50
C SER A 3 -7.91 19.50 -35.67
N ASN A 4 -8.08 20.09 -34.48
CA ASN A 4 -7.03 20.42 -33.53
C ASN A 4 -6.55 19.12 -32.85
N ALA A 5 -5.43 18.56 -33.32
CA ALA A 5 -4.77 17.41 -32.71
C ALA A 5 -4.10 17.87 -31.40
N GLY A 6 -4.52 17.28 -30.28
CA GLY A 6 -3.98 17.56 -28.96
C GLY A 6 -2.53 17.09 -28.83
N LEU A 7 -1.59 18.02 -28.89
CA LEU A 7 -0.24 17.85 -28.36
C LEU A 7 -0.36 17.38 -26.90
N LYS A 8 0.17 16.19 -26.56
CA LYS A 8 0.47 15.86 -25.16
C LYS A 8 1.48 16.88 -24.67
N SER A 9 1.00 17.91 -23.98
CA SER A 9 1.84 18.94 -23.37
C SER A 9 2.73 18.26 -22.34
N VAL A 10 4.01 18.10 -22.67
CA VAL A 10 5.05 17.83 -21.66
C VAL A 10 4.96 18.98 -20.66
N ASN A 11 4.61 18.66 -19.42
CA ASN A 11 4.26 19.69 -18.46
C ASN A 11 5.52 20.52 -18.15
N PRO A 12 5.51 21.86 -18.36
CA PRO A 12 6.70 22.71 -18.25
C PRO A 12 7.16 22.93 -16.81
N LEU A 13 6.56 22.21 -15.86
CA LEU A 13 6.89 22.24 -14.45
C LEU A 13 7.53 20.92 -14.01
N ILE A 14 7.68 19.92 -14.88
CA ILE A 14 8.31 18.64 -14.54
C ILE A 14 9.76 18.64 -15.05
N SER A 15 10.70 18.26 -14.18
CA SER A 15 12.11 18.01 -14.54
C SER A 15 12.33 16.52 -14.82
N ASN A 16 13.20 16.23 -15.79
CA ASN A 16 13.61 14.86 -16.17
C ASN A 16 14.86 14.37 -15.40
N GLN A 17 15.38 15.14 -14.43
CA GLN A 17 16.53 14.70 -13.63
C GLN A 17 16.10 13.59 -12.64
N SER A 18 16.98 12.63 -12.34
CA SER A 18 16.69 11.48 -11.44
C SER A 18 16.98 11.77 -9.97
N SER A 19 16.01 11.58 -9.06
CA SER A 19 16.23 11.83 -7.62
C SER A 19 16.84 10.68 -6.86
N GLU A 20 17.67 11.05 -5.89
CA GLU A 20 18.24 10.14 -4.89
C GLU A 20 17.42 10.16 -3.59
N LEU A 21 16.45 11.07 -3.47
CA LEU A 21 15.58 11.17 -2.30
C LEU A 21 14.42 10.14 -2.42
N GLN A 22 14.11 9.47 -1.30
CA GLN A 22 13.02 8.52 -1.21
C GLN A 22 11.99 8.96 -0.18
N ALA A 23 10.71 8.95 -0.55
CA ALA A 23 9.62 9.25 0.36
C ALA A 23 9.08 7.96 1.00
N VAL A 24 8.92 7.95 2.32
CA VAL A 24 8.34 6.84 3.07
C VAL A 24 7.01 7.29 3.64
N LEU A 25 5.93 6.61 3.27
CA LEU A 25 4.55 6.99 3.62
C LEU A 25 3.97 6.00 4.62
N HIS A 26 3.42 6.50 5.73
CA HIS A 26 2.60 5.68 6.63
C HIS A 26 1.15 5.54 6.12
N PRO A 27 0.51 4.36 6.26
CA PRO A 27 -0.89 4.15 5.84
C PRO A 27 -1.88 5.13 6.48
N LEU A 28 -1.65 5.54 7.72
CA LEU A 28 -2.50 6.50 8.43
C LEU A 28 -2.61 7.84 7.69
N VAL A 29 -1.54 8.27 7.03
CA VAL A 29 -1.50 9.50 6.22
C VAL A 29 -2.45 9.39 5.04
N LEU A 30 -2.41 8.26 4.32
CA LEU A 30 -3.26 8.02 3.16
C LEU A 30 -4.74 7.98 3.55
N LEU A 31 -5.06 7.37 4.69
CA LEU A 31 -6.43 7.34 5.23
C LEU A 31 -6.89 8.74 5.64
N SER A 32 -6.02 9.52 6.28
CA SER A 32 -6.33 10.90 6.70
C SER A 32 -6.56 11.84 5.51
N ILE A 33 -5.73 11.73 4.47
CA ILE A 33 -5.89 12.48 3.22
C ILE A 33 -7.21 12.09 2.55
N SER A 34 -7.51 10.79 2.46
CA SER A 34 -8.75 10.29 1.86
C SER A 34 -9.99 10.79 2.61
N ASP A 35 -9.99 10.72 3.94
CA ASP A 35 -11.06 11.24 4.80
C ASP A 35 -11.23 12.77 4.67
N TYR A 36 -10.13 13.51 4.48
CA TYR A 36 -10.22 14.94 4.21
C TYR A 36 -10.84 15.22 2.84
N ILE A 37 -10.40 14.51 1.79
CA ILE A 37 -10.96 14.65 0.43
C ILE A 37 -12.47 14.38 0.43
N THR A 38 -12.92 13.32 1.10
CA THR A 38 -14.36 12.99 1.17
C THR A 38 -15.14 14.04 1.95
N ARG A 39 -14.66 14.51 3.11
CA ARG A 39 -15.32 15.59 3.88
C ARG A 39 -15.39 16.89 3.10
N HIS A 40 -14.32 17.24 2.39
CA HIS A 40 -14.28 18.46 1.59
C HIS A 40 -15.24 18.38 0.40
N THR A 41 -15.31 17.22 -0.26
CA THR A 41 -16.22 16.98 -1.39
C THR A 41 -17.68 17.00 -0.95
N LEU A 42 -18.00 16.41 0.22
CA LEU A 42 -19.36 16.39 0.77
C LEU A 42 -19.86 17.76 1.24
N ARG A 43 -18.95 18.66 1.62
CA ARG A 43 -19.29 20.02 2.09
C ARG A 43 -19.35 21.04 0.96
N GLU A 44 -19.00 20.66 -0.27
CA GLU A 44 -18.99 21.52 -1.45
C GLU A 44 -18.21 22.84 -1.22
N HIS A 45 -17.07 22.75 -0.54
CA HIS A 45 -16.21 23.93 -0.33
C HIS A 45 -15.66 24.47 -1.66
N GLU A 46 -15.64 25.80 -1.81
CA GLU A 46 -15.24 26.48 -3.06
C GLU A 46 -13.72 26.50 -3.30
N TRP A 47 -12.91 26.19 -2.29
CA TRP A 47 -11.45 26.29 -2.33
C TRP A 47 -10.80 24.95 -2.72
N PRO A 48 -9.55 24.95 -3.24
CA PRO A 48 -8.83 23.71 -3.47
C PRO A 48 -8.44 23.02 -2.16
N ILE A 49 -8.37 21.68 -2.22
CA ILE A 49 -7.90 20.83 -1.12
C ILE A 49 -6.40 21.03 -0.94
N ILE A 50 -6.01 21.56 0.21
CA ILE A 50 -4.62 21.76 0.61
C ILE A 50 -4.48 21.24 2.04
N GLY A 51 -3.47 20.42 2.27
CA GLY A 51 -3.13 20.01 3.62
C GLY A 51 -1.64 19.85 3.83
N GLY A 52 -1.21 19.88 5.08
CA GLY A 52 0.18 19.77 5.48
C GLY A 52 0.57 18.34 5.80
N LEU A 53 1.83 18.02 5.57
CA LEU A 53 2.48 16.76 5.87
C LEU A 53 3.54 16.99 6.95
N MET A 54 3.45 16.20 8.01
CA MET A 54 4.39 16.17 9.12
C MET A 54 5.15 14.85 9.09
N GLY A 55 6.44 14.92 9.39
CA GLY A 55 7.34 13.80 9.21
C GLY A 55 8.72 14.03 9.78
N GLN A 56 9.64 13.13 9.46
CA GLN A 56 11.05 13.27 9.82
C GLN A 56 11.91 13.28 8.56
N HIS A 57 13.01 14.00 8.64
CA HIS A 57 14.01 14.03 7.58
C HIS A 57 15.24 13.22 8.01
N ASN A 58 15.41 12.04 7.42
CA ASN A 58 16.51 11.12 7.68
C ASN A 58 17.52 11.15 6.52
N GLY A 59 18.13 12.32 6.30
CA GLY A 59 19.19 12.53 5.32
C GLY A 59 18.71 12.47 3.85
N ARG A 60 18.53 11.26 3.30
CA ARG A 60 18.01 11.05 1.93
C ARG A 60 16.64 10.38 1.91
N GLU A 61 16.14 10.02 3.08
CA GLU A 61 14.82 9.45 3.25
C GLU A 61 13.95 10.43 4.02
N VAL A 62 12.73 10.60 3.54
CA VAL A 62 11.76 11.50 4.15
C VAL A 62 10.55 10.67 4.57
N THR A 63 10.39 10.50 5.88
CA THR A 63 9.26 9.77 6.44
C THR A 63 8.10 10.72 6.65
N ILE A 64 6.91 10.31 6.24
CA ILE A 64 5.67 11.08 6.37
C ILE A 64 4.74 10.28 7.28
N GLU A 65 4.58 10.75 8.51
CA GLU A 65 3.85 10.04 9.57
C GLU A 65 2.45 10.59 9.78
N HIS A 66 2.27 11.91 9.63
CA HIS A 66 0.99 12.56 9.90
C HIS A 66 0.62 13.56 8.80
N ALA A 67 -0.68 13.66 8.52
CA ALA A 67 -1.25 14.68 7.66
C ALA A 67 -2.32 15.48 8.41
N PHE A 68 -2.43 16.76 8.07
CA PHE A 68 -3.46 17.65 8.59
C PHE A 68 -4.01 18.53 7.48
N ASP A 69 -5.17 19.14 7.73
CA ASP A 69 -5.83 20.05 6.81
C ASP A 69 -5.34 21.50 6.99
N CYS A 70 -5.01 22.14 5.88
CA CYS A 70 -4.61 23.53 5.88
C CYS A 70 -5.83 24.41 5.66
N HIS A 71 -5.93 25.49 6.44
CA HIS A 71 -6.99 26.46 6.25
C HIS A 71 -6.65 27.37 5.07
N VAL A 72 -7.52 27.39 4.08
CA VAL A 72 -7.45 28.27 2.92
C VAL A 72 -8.46 29.39 3.11
N ALA A 73 -8.02 30.63 2.88
CA ALA A 73 -8.85 31.82 2.97
C ALA A 73 -8.93 32.52 1.61
N PRO A 74 -10.05 33.21 1.30
CA PRO A 74 -10.11 34.11 0.16
C PRO A 74 -9.05 35.20 0.32
N SER A 75 -8.18 35.32 -0.67
CA SER A 75 -7.20 36.40 -0.72
C SER A 75 -7.37 37.14 -2.05
N PRO A 76 -7.93 38.36 -2.05
CA PRO A 76 -8.16 39.13 -3.28
C PRO A 76 -6.86 39.61 -3.92
N ASP A 77 -5.74 39.59 -3.19
CA ASP A 77 -4.42 40.05 -3.64
C ASP A 77 -3.66 38.99 -4.44
N THR A 78 -4.09 37.72 -4.43
CA THR A 78 -3.47 36.66 -5.23
C THR A 78 -4.16 36.51 -6.58
N PRO A 79 -3.42 36.18 -7.65
CA PRO A 79 -4.00 36.00 -8.99
C PRO A 79 -5.12 34.95 -9.05
N TYR A 80 -5.19 34.06 -8.05
CA TYR A 80 -6.12 32.94 -7.98
C TYR A 80 -7.24 33.14 -6.94
N LYS A 81 -7.33 34.30 -6.28
CA LYS A 81 -8.39 34.70 -5.32
C LYS A 81 -8.46 33.89 -4.02
N TYR A 82 -7.52 32.98 -3.78
CA TYR A 82 -7.39 32.20 -2.55
C TYR A 82 -5.92 32.15 -2.12
N GLY A 83 -5.69 31.98 -0.82
CA GLY A 83 -4.36 31.90 -0.22
C GLY A 83 -4.36 31.10 1.07
N LEU A 84 -3.17 30.67 1.48
CA LEU A 84 -2.99 29.94 2.74
C LEU A 84 -3.16 30.89 3.93
N ASP A 85 -4.00 30.53 4.91
CA ASP A 85 -4.11 31.25 6.17
C ASP A 85 -2.89 30.94 7.04
N LEU A 86 -1.78 31.65 6.77
CA LEU A 86 -0.47 31.42 7.37
C LEU A 86 -0.52 31.39 8.91
N PRO A 87 -1.14 32.36 9.62
CA PRO A 87 -1.22 32.31 11.08
C PRO A 87 -1.88 31.05 11.63
N ARG A 88 -2.99 30.60 11.01
CA ARG A 88 -3.68 29.37 11.45
C ARG A 88 -2.87 28.12 11.15
N VAL A 89 -2.22 28.07 9.99
CA VAL A 89 -1.40 26.92 9.59
C VAL A 89 -0.17 26.80 10.49
N LEU A 90 0.53 27.91 10.74
CA LEU A 90 1.68 27.92 11.66
C LEU A 90 1.26 27.53 13.09
N GLY A 91 0.16 28.09 13.60
CA GLY A 91 -0.37 27.70 14.90
C GLY A 91 -0.74 26.21 14.96
N ARG A 92 -1.23 25.64 13.85
CA ARG A 92 -1.52 24.20 13.77
C ARG A 92 -0.24 23.34 13.76
N ILE A 93 0.79 23.76 13.02
CA ILE A 93 2.10 23.10 13.01
C ILE A 93 2.70 23.09 14.42
N GLU A 94 2.65 24.22 15.13
CA GLU A 94 3.13 24.33 16.51
C GLU A 94 2.37 23.40 17.47
N GLN A 95 1.05 23.31 17.34
CA GLN A 95 0.24 22.39 18.12
C GLN A 95 0.63 20.93 17.86
N MET A 96 0.84 20.57 16.59
CA MET A 96 1.25 19.20 16.23
C MET A 96 2.66 18.88 16.74
N ARG A 97 3.60 19.82 16.60
CA ARG A 97 4.93 19.71 17.19
C ARG A 97 4.86 19.55 18.71
N ALA A 98 3.92 20.22 19.38
CA ALA A 98 3.75 20.13 20.82
C ALA A 98 3.16 18.79 21.30
N VAL A 99 2.31 18.14 20.49
CA VAL A 99 1.73 16.82 20.78
C VAL A 99 2.73 15.70 20.51
N HIS A 100 3.53 15.83 19.45
CA HIS A 100 4.47 14.79 19.00
C HIS A 100 5.94 15.12 19.30
N LYS A 101 6.21 15.67 20.50
CA LYS A 101 7.57 16.07 20.92
C LYS A 101 8.53 14.89 21.02
N ASP A 102 8.01 13.72 21.35
CA ASP A 102 8.72 12.45 21.48
C ASP A 102 9.30 11.95 20.14
N ARG A 103 8.61 12.24 19.03
CA ARG A 103 9.01 11.80 17.69
C ARG A 103 9.69 12.88 16.85
N SER A 104 9.94 14.07 17.40
CA SER A 104 10.57 15.19 16.66
C SER A 104 9.97 15.44 15.27
N LEU A 105 8.65 15.33 15.13
CA LEU A 105 7.97 15.54 13.85
C LEU A 105 8.00 17.02 13.47
N ASP A 106 8.41 17.29 12.23
CA ASP A 106 8.40 18.62 11.65
C ASP A 106 7.63 18.67 10.33
N PHE A 107 7.35 19.88 9.86
CA PHE A 107 6.69 20.09 8.58
C PHE A 107 7.61 19.67 7.44
N VAL A 108 7.19 18.68 6.67
CA VAL A 108 7.99 18.06 5.60
C VAL A 108 7.48 18.45 4.21
N GLY A 109 6.19 18.75 4.10
CA GLY A 109 5.59 19.00 2.80
C GLY A 109 4.11 19.24 2.89
N TRP A 110 3.44 19.15 1.76
CA TRP A 110 2.01 19.37 1.66
C TRP A 110 1.40 18.48 0.58
N TYR A 111 0.11 18.27 0.67
CA TYR A 111 -0.64 17.46 -0.28
C TYR A 111 -1.80 18.22 -0.90
N THR A 112 -2.17 17.81 -2.11
CA THR A 112 -3.28 18.38 -2.87
C THR A 112 -3.78 17.41 -3.94
N LEU A 113 -4.85 17.77 -4.62
CA LEU A 113 -5.36 17.00 -5.76
C LEU A 113 -4.65 17.43 -7.03
N LEU A 114 -4.07 16.46 -7.75
CA LEU A 114 -3.42 16.72 -9.03
C LEU A 114 -4.11 15.97 -10.19
N PRO A 115 -4.21 16.59 -11.38
CA PRO A 115 -4.54 15.87 -12.59
C PRO A 115 -3.35 14.99 -13.04
N LYS A 116 -3.63 13.92 -13.80
CA LYS A 116 -2.59 13.01 -14.34
C LYS A 116 -1.53 13.73 -15.20
N THR A 117 -1.85 14.93 -15.69
CA THR A 117 -0.93 15.75 -16.48
C THR A 117 0.22 16.30 -15.64
N GLY A 118 0.04 16.48 -14.33
CA GLY A 118 1.05 17.00 -13.38
C GLY A 118 0.69 18.36 -12.78
N PRO A 119 1.61 18.99 -12.03
CA PRO A 119 1.34 20.22 -11.26
C PRO A 119 0.94 21.37 -12.17
N THR A 120 -0.03 22.17 -11.72
CA THR A 120 -0.52 23.36 -12.43
C THR A 120 0.21 24.61 -11.92
N GLN A 121 0.29 25.66 -12.75
CA GLN A 121 0.96 26.92 -12.39
C GLN A 121 0.39 27.56 -11.11
N GLU A 122 -0.91 27.40 -10.83
CA GLU A 122 -1.54 27.92 -9.60
C GLU A 122 -0.88 27.35 -8.33
N LEU A 123 -0.48 26.08 -8.42
CA LEU A 123 0.17 25.35 -7.34
C LEU A 123 1.55 25.90 -7.01
N THR A 124 2.23 26.48 -8.01
CA THR A 124 3.55 27.08 -7.84
C THR A 124 3.50 28.28 -6.90
N HIS A 125 2.41 29.05 -6.91
CA HIS A 125 2.24 30.19 -6.01
C HIS A 125 2.08 29.74 -4.54
N ILE A 126 1.28 28.71 -4.31
CA ILE A 126 1.11 28.11 -2.97
C ILE A 126 2.41 27.49 -2.51
N HIS A 127 3.09 26.76 -3.41
CA HIS A 127 4.36 26.14 -3.11
C HIS A 127 5.41 27.18 -2.70
N ASN A 128 5.55 28.28 -3.43
CA ASN A 128 6.45 29.38 -3.06
C ASN A 128 6.08 30.03 -1.72
N THR A 129 4.79 30.16 -1.42
CA THR A 129 4.33 30.67 -0.12
C THR A 129 4.79 29.74 1.01
N ILE A 130 4.69 28.43 0.82
CA ILE A 130 5.14 27.43 1.79
C ILE A 130 6.66 27.45 1.94
N LEU A 131 7.40 27.55 0.82
CA LEU A 131 8.86 27.60 0.82
C LEU A 131 9.40 28.81 1.59
N ASN A 132 8.78 29.97 1.40
CA ASN A 132 9.24 31.22 2.01
C ASN A 132 8.86 31.36 3.49
N HIS A 133 7.74 30.77 3.92
CA HIS A 133 7.18 31.03 5.25
C HIS A 133 7.19 29.84 6.21
N ILE A 134 7.37 28.61 5.71
CA ILE A 134 7.22 27.40 6.52
C ILE A 134 8.48 26.54 6.48
N ASN A 135 8.94 26.13 5.29
CA ASN A 135 10.10 25.24 5.14
C ASN A 135 10.79 25.44 3.78
N GLU A 136 12.11 25.64 3.80
CA GLU A 136 12.96 25.84 2.62
C GLU A 136 12.97 24.67 1.62
N SER A 137 12.61 23.45 2.05
CA SER A 137 12.47 22.29 1.18
C SER A 137 11.18 21.53 1.52
N ALA A 138 10.14 21.69 0.69
CA ALA A 138 8.85 21.08 0.91
C ALA A 138 8.51 20.07 -0.21
N ILE A 139 8.12 18.86 0.18
CA ILE A 139 7.63 17.85 -0.75
C ILE A 139 6.16 18.14 -1.11
N LEU A 140 5.79 17.88 -2.36
CA LEU A 140 4.42 17.95 -2.84
C LEU A 140 3.86 16.54 -3.09
N LEU A 141 2.80 16.16 -2.37
CA LEU A 141 2.07 14.91 -2.61
C LEU A 141 0.81 15.19 -3.44
N GLY A 142 0.76 14.63 -4.63
CA GLY A 142 -0.37 14.69 -5.54
C GLY A 142 -1.24 13.46 -5.47
N PHE A 143 -2.49 13.62 -5.07
CA PHE A 143 -3.49 12.56 -5.17
C PHE A 143 -4.23 12.66 -6.51
N HIS A 144 -4.39 11.53 -7.19
CA HIS A 144 -5.03 11.44 -8.50
C HIS A 144 -6.44 10.82 -8.41
N PRO A 145 -7.51 11.61 -8.20
CA PRO A 145 -8.85 11.08 -8.00
C PRO A 145 -9.39 10.29 -9.21
N LYS A 146 -8.92 10.61 -10.42
CA LYS A 146 -9.31 9.88 -11.65
C LYS A 146 -8.68 8.49 -11.74
N GLU A 147 -7.53 8.25 -11.11
CA GLU A 147 -6.87 6.92 -11.11
C GLU A 147 -7.48 5.96 -10.10
N VAL A 148 -8.17 6.48 -9.09
CA VAL A 148 -8.94 5.66 -8.13
C VAL A 148 -10.07 4.91 -8.84
N LEU A 149 -10.68 5.55 -9.86
CA LEU A 149 -11.81 5.00 -10.63
C LEU A 149 -11.34 4.06 -11.75
N ASP A 150 -10.23 4.40 -12.39
CA ASP A 150 -9.58 3.57 -13.40
C ASP A 150 -8.68 2.56 -12.68
N HIS A 151 -9.22 1.49 -12.08
CA HIS A 151 -8.43 0.44 -11.40
C HIS A 151 -7.19 0.04 -12.20
N SER A 152 -6.05 0.70 -11.96
CA SER A 152 -4.93 0.62 -12.87
C SER A 152 -4.23 -0.70 -12.61
N VAL A 153 -4.08 -1.47 -13.68
CA VAL A 153 -3.50 -2.82 -13.67
C VAL A 153 -2.05 -2.69 -13.19
N GLY A 154 -1.77 -3.08 -11.95
CA GLY A 154 -0.41 -3.07 -11.39
C GLY A 154 -0.25 -2.63 -9.94
N GLY A 155 -1.34 -2.30 -9.23
CA GLY A 155 -1.28 -2.03 -7.78
C GLY A 155 -0.49 -0.78 -7.39
N LYS A 156 -0.22 0.16 -8.33
CA LYS A 156 0.36 1.46 -8.00
C LYS A 156 -0.74 2.29 -7.33
N LEU A 157 -0.46 2.80 -6.14
CA LEU A 157 -1.36 3.73 -5.46
C LEU A 157 -1.54 5.00 -6.32
N PRO A 158 -2.73 5.61 -6.33
CA PRO A 158 -3.06 6.78 -7.16
C PRO A 158 -2.47 8.07 -6.58
N LEU A 159 -1.16 8.04 -6.33
CA LEU A 159 -0.40 9.12 -5.72
C LEU A 159 0.93 9.31 -6.44
N THR A 160 1.32 10.57 -6.58
CA THR A 160 2.63 11.00 -7.05
C THR A 160 3.25 11.91 -6.02
N VAL A 161 4.55 11.77 -5.81
CA VAL A 161 5.29 12.61 -4.87
C VAL A 161 6.30 13.40 -5.69
N TYR A 162 6.36 14.71 -5.46
CA TYR A 162 7.24 15.62 -6.17
C TYR A 162 8.16 16.35 -5.20
N GLU A 163 9.44 16.39 -5.54
CA GLU A 163 10.44 17.28 -4.95
C GLU A 163 10.46 18.59 -5.73
N SER A 164 10.70 19.71 -5.07
CA SER A 164 10.95 20.98 -5.73
C SER A 164 12.45 21.26 -5.82
N ASN A 165 12.90 21.66 -7.01
CA ASN A 165 14.26 22.14 -7.23
C ASN A 165 14.23 23.41 -8.08
N TYR A 166 15.13 24.34 -7.78
CA TYR A 166 15.34 25.54 -8.59
C TYR A 166 16.34 25.21 -9.70
N GLU A 167 15.85 25.10 -10.93
CA GLU A 167 16.70 24.90 -12.09
C GLU A 167 16.95 26.24 -12.80
N VAL A 168 18.17 26.43 -13.29
CA VAL A 168 18.52 27.57 -14.13
C VAL A 168 17.87 27.37 -15.50
N ASP A 169 17.15 28.38 -15.98
CA ASP A 169 16.47 28.32 -17.28
C ASP A 169 17.50 28.32 -18.43
N ASP A 170 17.77 27.15 -19.01
CA ASP A 170 18.66 27.02 -20.19
C ASP A 170 18.13 27.78 -21.42
N ALA A 171 16.86 28.23 -21.42
CA ALA A 171 16.31 29.09 -22.46
C ALA A 171 17.00 30.47 -22.53
N ALA A 172 17.62 30.94 -21.44
CA ALA A 172 18.43 32.16 -21.45
C ALA A 172 19.77 31.95 -22.17
N LYS A 173 20.36 30.75 -22.09
CA LYS A 173 21.64 30.45 -22.76
C LYS A 173 21.53 30.28 -24.27
N ALA A 174 20.35 29.92 -24.79
CA ALA A 174 20.12 29.79 -26.23
C ALA A 174 19.96 31.14 -26.96
N ALA A 175 19.71 32.24 -26.22
CA ALA A 175 19.64 33.59 -26.78
C ALA A 175 20.99 34.32 -26.79
N ASP A 176 21.96 33.87 -25.99
CA ASP A 176 23.26 34.54 -25.80
C ASP A 176 24.40 33.94 -26.67
N THR A 177 24.07 33.35 -27.83
CA THR A 177 25.09 32.98 -28.84
C THR A 177 24.96 33.84 -30.10
N GLU A 178 24.69 35.15 -29.95
CA GLU A 178 25.00 36.13 -30.99
C GLU A 178 24.94 37.56 -30.43
N GLY A 179 26.10 38.11 -30.07
CA GLY A 179 26.26 39.54 -29.86
C GLY A 179 26.83 39.93 -28.50
N ASP A 180 28.11 40.33 -28.54
CA ASP A 180 28.81 41.12 -27.54
C ASP A 180 27.91 42.23 -26.96
N LYS A 181 27.47 42.07 -25.70
CA LYS A 181 26.80 43.11 -24.92
C LYS A 181 27.24 43.06 -23.47
N THR A 182 27.50 44.26 -22.98
CA THR A 182 27.99 44.65 -21.65
C THR A 182 27.39 43.86 -20.50
N MET A 183 28.25 43.43 -19.57
CA MET A 183 27.90 42.80 -18.30
C MET A 183 26.94 43.71 -17.50
N GLU A 184 25.64 43.42 -17.58
CA GLU A 184 24.62 43.90 -16.64
C GLU A 184 24.15 42.68 -15.86
N ASP A 185 24.09 42.81 -14.53
CA ASP A 185 23.82 41.78 -13.54
C ASP A 185 22.39 41.23 -13.68
N GLY A 186 22.18 40.43 -14.72
CA GLY A 186 20.91 39.77 -15.00
C GLY A 186 20.75 38.57 -14.06
N GLU A 187 19.94 38.73 -13.01
CA GLU A 187 19.49 37.63 -12.17
C GLU A 187 19.05 36.46 -13.05
N SER A 188 19.78 35.35 -13.01
CA SER A 188 19.36 34.11 -13.65
C SER A 188 17.99 33.74 -13.09
N THR A 189 16.93 33.85 -13.89
CA THR A 189 15.57 33.54 -13.42
C THR A 189 15.46 32.05 -13.10
N LEU A 190 15.67 31.70 -11.83
CA LEU A 190 15.53 30.34 -11.32
C LEU A 190 14.06 29.95 -11.44
N LYS A 191 13.76 28.96 -12.29
CA LYS A 191 12.41 28.43 -12.44
C LYS A 191 12.25 27.22 -11.52
N LEU A 192 11.22 27.26 -10.68
CA LEU A 192 10.83 26.11 -9.87
C LEU A 192 10.40 24.97 -10.79
N ARG A 193 11.07 23.82 -10.66
CA ARG A 193 10.72 22.58 -11.35
C ARG A 193 10.43 21.51 -10.30
N PHE A 194 9.42 20.70 -10.59
CA PHE A 194 9.02 19.56 -9.79
C PHE A 194 9.62 18.28 -10.38
N ARG A 195 10.10 17.42 -9.51
CA ARG A 195 10.76 16.16 -9.86
C ARG A 195 10.04 15.01 -9.19
N GLU A 196 9.68 13.98 -9.95
CA GLU A 196 9.00 12.82 -9.37
C GLU A 196 9.94 12.04 -8.43
N LEU A 197 9.44 11.75 -7.23
CA LEU A 197 10.11 10.97 -6.19
C LEU A 197 9.51 9.56 -6.13
N GLY A 198 10.39 8.57 -5.96
CA GLY A 198 9.98 7.23 -5.58
C GLY A 198 9.43 7.23 -4.16
N TYR A 199 8.32 6.53 -3.93
CA TYR A 199 7.77 6.35 -2.61
C TYR A 199 7.66 4.87 -2.23
N THR A 200 7.80 4.59 -0.94
CA THR A 200 7.54 3.29 -0.33
C THR A 200 6.54 3.48 0.81
N VAL A 201 5.68 2.49 1.02
CA VAL A 201 4.75 2.51 2.16
C VAL A 201 5.41 1.73 3.30
N GLU A 202 5.69 2.40 4.41
CA GLU A 202 6.17 1.74 5.63
C GLU A 202 5.01 1.61 6.60
N THR A 203 4.82 0.39 7.12
CA THR A 203 3.79 0.10 8.10
C THR A 203 4.46 -0.22 9.43
N GLY A 204 4.15 0.52 10.48
CA GLY A 204 4.54 0.10 11.83
C GLY A 204 3.83 -1.19 12.23
N GLU A 205 4.29 -1.90 13.27
CA GLU A 205 3.70 -3.18 13.70
C GLU A 205 2.19 -3.07 13.97
N ALA A 206 1.78 -2.06 14.73
CA ALA A 206 0.37 -1.82 15.02
C ALA A 206 -0.45 -1.45 13.77
N GLU A 207 0.16 -0.71 12.83
CA GLU A 207 -0.48 -0.35 11.57
C GLU A 207 -0.61 -1.57 10.66
N MET A 208 0.42 -2.42 10.58
CA MET A 208 0.43 -3.65 9.80
C MET A 208 -0.71 -4.58 10.23
N ILE A 209 -0.85 -4.81 11.54
CA ILE A 209 -1.95 -5.62 12.09
C ILE A 209 -3.32 -5.00 11.75
N SER A 210 -3.43 -3.68 11.91
CA SER A 210 -4.68 -2.97 11.63
C SER A 210 -5.04 -2.98 10.15
N MET A 211 -4.06 -2.81 9.26
CA MET A 211 -4.26 -2.82 7.81
C MET A 211 -4.57 -4.21 7.31
N ASP A 212 -3.94 -5.26 7.83
CA ASP A 212 -4.28 -6.65 7.51
C ASP A 212 -5.74 -6.94 7.88
N PHE A 213 -6.19 -6.49 9.06
CA PHE A 213 -7.59 -6.61 9.47
C PHE A 213 -8.56 -5.87 8.53
N VAL A 214 -8.24 -4.62 8.15
CA VAL A 214 -9.08 -3.83 7.24
C VAL A 214 -9.08 -4.41 5.83
N ALA A 215 -7.93 -4.89 5.34
CA ALA A 215 -7.75 -5.42 4.00
C ALA A 215 -8.39 -6.80 3.81
N ARG A 216 -8.35 -7.67 4.84
CA ARG A 216 -9.08 -8.94 4.85
C ARG A 216 -10.60 -8.76 4.88
N GLY A 217 -11.06 -7.55 5.19
CA GLY A 217 -12.46 -7.17 5.15
C GLY A 217 -13.15 -7.46 6.47
N SER A 218 -13.89 -6.46 6.94
CA SER A 218 -14.80 -6.50 8.11
C SER A 218 -15.95 -7.53 8.01
N GLY A 219 -15.89 -8.50 7.08
CA GLY A 219 -16.88 -9.56 6.86
C GLY A 219 -16.53 -10.92 7.48
N THR A 220 -15.27 -11.15 7.87
CA THR A 220 -14.82 -12.43 8.47
C THR A 220 -14.37 -12.26 9.91
N ALA A 221 -14.91 -11.26 10.61
CA ALA A 221 -14.77 -11.18 12.06
C ALA A 221 -15.57 -12.32 12.69
N THR A 222 -14.93 -13.47 12.89
CA THR A 222 -15.31 -14.35 13.99
C THR A 222 -15.29 -13.49 15.25
N ALA A 223 -16.48 -13.15 15.74
CA ALA A 223 -16.63 -12.53 17.02
C ALA A 223 -15.99 -13.47 18.05
N VAL A 224 -14.76 -13.15 18.46
CA VAL A 224 -14.17 -13.73 19.66
C VAL A 224 -15.03 -13.22 20.81
N GLU A 225 -16.09 -13.96 21.14
CA GLU A 225 -16.84 -13.71 22.38
C GLU A 225 -15.84 -13.82 23.55
N PRO A 226 -15.68 -12.80 24.39
CA PRO A 226 -14.90 -12.95 25.61
C PRO A 226 -15.55 -14.05 26.49
N PRO A 227 -14.75 -14.87 27.21
CA PRO A 227 -15.27 -16.00 27.96
C PRO A 227 -16.29 -15.54 29.01
N LYS A 228 -17.56 -15.92 28.82
CA LYS A 228 -18.67 -15.64 29.73
C LYS A 228 -18.38 -16.26 31.10
N GLU A 229 -18.12 -15.41 32.08
CA GLU A 229 -18.21 -15.77 33.49
C GLU A 229 -19.63 -16.22 33.83
N LYS A 230 -19.73 -17.37 34.48
CA LYS A 230 -20.99 -17.97 34.93
C LYS A 230 -21.58 -17.15 36.07
N GLN A 231 -22.75 -16.55 35.87
CA GLN A 231 -23.66 -16.22 36.97
C GLN A 231 -25.05 -16.83 36.77
N LYS A 232 -25.55 -17.36 37.88
CA LYS A 232 -26.76 -18.17 38.05
C LYS A 232 -28.05 -17.34 37.90
N GLY A 233 -28.98 -17.90 37.12
CA GLY A 233 -30.42 -18.06 37.40
C GLY A 233 -31.27 -16.89 37.89
N LYS A 234 -32.32 -16.58 37.12
CA LYS A 234 -33.73 -16.57 37.58
C LYS A 234 -34.70 -16.47 36.40
N ASP A 235 -35.72 -17.33 36.43
CA ASP A 235 -36.90 -17.35 35.56
C ASP A 235 -37.76 -16.08 35.70
N ALA A 236 -38.38 -15.64 34.59
CA ALA A 236 -39.83 -15.37 34.52
C ALA A 236 -40.27 -14.93 33.10
N ASN A 237 -41.34 -15.57 32.62
CA ASN A 237 -42.15 -15.28 31.44
C ASN A 237 -42.62 -13.80 31.33
N THR A 238 -42.81 -13.29 30.10
CA THR A 238 -44.15 -13.10 29.48
C THR A 238 -44.13 -12.44 28.10
N ALA A 239 -44.74 -13.15 27.14
CA ALA A 239 -45.69 -12.73 26.10
C ALA A 239 -45.47 -11.49 25.18
N SER A 240 -45.62 -11.81 23.87
CA SER A 240 -46.41 -11.09 22.84
C SER A 240 -45.65 -10.24 21.81
N GLY A 241 -45.82 -10.54 20.51
CA GLY A 241 -45.43 -9.61 19.45
C GLY A 241 -45.20 -10.11 18.02
N LYS A 242 -46.11 -10.91 17.44
CA LYS A 242 -46.62 -10.84 16.05
C LYS A 242 -45.69 -10.27 14.93
N GLY A 243 -45.30 -11.09 13.94
CA GLY A 243 -44.95 -10.55 12.60
C GLY A 243 -44.18 -11.42 11.60
N LYS A 244 -44.92 -12.06 10.68
CA LYS A 244 -44.61 -12.31 9.25
C LYS A 244 -43.50 -13.31 8.85
N GLN A 245 -43.96 -14.48 8.38
CA GLN A 245 -43.23 -15.35 7.45
C GLN A 245 -43.06 -14.69 6.08
N LYS A 246 -41.86 -14.81 5.50
CA LYS A 246 -41.65 -15.15 4.09
C LYS A 246 -40.36 -15.99 3.98
N ALA A 247 -40.54 -17.26 3.64
CA ALA A 247 -39.51 -18.08 3.01
C ALA A 247 -39.45 -17.69 1.53
N ASP A 248 -38.27 -17.57 0.93
CA ASP A 248 -37.78 -18.61 0.01
C ASP A 248 -36.32 -18.32 -0.46
N SER A 249 -35.56 -19.40 -0.56
CA SER A 249 -34.46 -19.63 -1.50
C SER A 249 -33.17 -18.80 -1.42
N LEU A 250 -32.26 -19.19 -0.54
CA LEU A 250 -30.83 -19.23 -0.87
C LEU A 250 -30.27 -20.58 -0.40
N LEU A 251 -29.70 -21.29 -1.37
CA LEU A 251 -28.98 -22.55 -1.22
C LEU A 251 -27.99 -22.46 -0.04
N PRO A 252 -27.82 -23.51 0.79
CA PRO A 252 -26.66 -23.58 1.65
C PRO A 252 -25.45 -23.63 0.72
N VAL A 253 -24.70 -22.53 0.66
CA VAL A 253 -23.35 -22.55 0.11
C VAL A 253 -22.59 -23.55 0.97
N GLU A 254 -22.03 -24.54 0.28
CA GLU A 254 -21.23 -25.61 0.87
C GLU A 254 -20.17 -25.01 1.80
N ASP A 255 -19.87 -25.76 2.86
CA ASP A 255 -18.83 -25.46 3.85
C ASP A 255 -17.62 -24.76 3.23
N ASP A 256 -17.50 -23.44 3.44
CA ASP A 256 -16.19 -22.81 3.57
C ASP A 256 -15.58 -23.44 4.84
N ALA A 257 -14.94 -24.58 4.67
CA ALA A 257 -14.03 -25.11 5.66
C ALA A 257 -13.03 -23.98 5.95
N ALA A 258 -13.20 -23.32 7.10
CA ALA A 258 -12.35 -22.23 7.51
C ALA A 258 -10.90 -22.71 7.41
N LEU A 259 -10.16 -22.12 6.46
CA LEU A 259 -8.78 -22.48 6.21
C LEU A 259 -8.00 -22.32 7.51
N THR A 260 -7.11 -23.25 7.77
CA THR A 260 -6.20 -23.11 8.91
C THR A 260 -5.35 -21.85 8.71
N PRO A 261 -4.91 -21.19 9.81
CA PRO A 261 -4.07 -20.00 9.69
C PRO A 261 -2.78 -20.26 8.88
N GLU A 262 -2.27 -21.50 8.91
CA GLU A 262 -1.12 -21.94 8.11
C GLU A 262 -1.44 -22.00 6.61
N GLU A 263 -2.64 -22.46 6.24
CA GLU A 263 -3.10 -22.47 4.84
C GLU A 263 -3.34 -21.04 4.32
N GLU A 264 -3.90 -20.15 5.15
CA GLU A 264 -4.06 -18.73 4.78
C GLU A 264 -2.70 -18.05 4.54
N GLU A 265 -1.71 -18.30 5.40
CA GLU A 265 -0.34 -17.77 5.24
C GLU A 265 0.32 -18.32 3.97
N MET A 266 0.16 -19.62 3.70
CA MET A 266 0.67 -20.24 2.47
C MET A 266 0.03 -19.62 1.21
N ILE A 267 -1.28 -19.41 1.22
CA ILE A 267 -2.01 -18.77 0.12
C ILE A 267 -1.55 -17.33 -0.07
N ALA A 268 -1.35 -16.57 1.01
CA ALA A 268 -0.82 -15.22 0.94
C ALA A 268 0.60 -15.18 0.33
N ALA A 269 1.48 -16.08 0.77
CA ALA A 269 2.84 -16.21 0.24
C ALA A 269 2.85 -16.59 -1.26
N LEU A 270 2.01 -17.55 -1.65
CA LEU A 270 1.88 -17.96 -3.06
C LEU A 270 1.31 -16.83 -3.92
N THR A 271 0.32 -16.09 -3.41
CA THR A 271 -0.28 -14.94 -4.09
C THR A 271 0.73 -13.81 -4.26
N ALA A 272 1.54 -13.53 -3.24
CA ALA A 272 2.63 -12.54 -3.32
C ALA A 272 3.66 -12.93 -4.40
N LYS A 273 4.10 -14.19 -4.43
CA LYS A 273 5.01 -14.70 -5.47
C LYS A 273 4.39 -14.60 -6.87
N ALA A 274 3.11 -14.93 -7.02
CA ALA A 274 2.40 -14.84 -8.31
C ALA A 274 2.23 -13.39 -8.78
N ASN A 275 1.98 -12.45 -7.86
CA ASN A 275 1.88 -11.03 -8.20
C ASN A 275 3.25 -10.46 -8.56
N ALA A 276 4.32 -10.84 -7.86
CA ALA A 276 5.68 -10.43 -8.18
C ALA A 276 6.10 -10.88 -9.60
N THR A 277 5.80 -12.13 -9.99
CA THR A 277 6.09 -12.61 -11.35
C THR A 277 5.27 -11.89 -12.41
N LYS A 278 3.98 -11.61 -12.16
CA LYS A 278 3.15 -10.80 -13.06
C LYS A 278 3.68 -9.38 -13.21
N MET A 279 4.10 -8.74 -12.12
CA MET A 279 4.70 -7.40 -12.16
C MET A 279 6.00 -7.40 -12.95
N LEU A 280 6.88 -8.36 -12.73
CA LEU A 280 8.13 -8.50 -13.47
C LEU A 280 7.87 -8.70 -14.97
N LEU A 281 6.92 -9.58 -15.33
CA LEU A 281 6.51 -9.79 -16.72
C LEU A 281 5.95 -8.51 -17.36
N SER A 282 5.08 -7.77 -16.66
CA SER A 282 4.55 -6.49 -17.15
C SER A 282 5.65 -5.46 -17.39
N ARG A 283 6.63 -5.36 -16.48
CA ARG A 283 7.77 -4.47 -16.61
C ARG A 283 8.67 -4.85 -17.79
N ILE A 284 8.93 -6.13 -18.00
CA ILE A 284 9.69 -6.61 -19.17
C ILE A 284 8.96 -6.26 -20.47
N HIS A 285 7.64 -6.47 -20.55
CA HIS A 285 6.86 -6.07 -21.72
C HIS A 285 6.88 -4.57 -21.98
N LEU A 286 6.90 -3.73 -20.92
CA LEU A 286 7.05 -2.28 -21.05
C LEU A 286 8.40 -1.95 -21.68
N ILE A 287 9.48 -2.58 -21.21
CA ILE A 287 10.83 -2.41 -21.79
C ILE A 287 10.84 -2.86 -23.26
N MET A 288 10.24 -4.01 -23.59
CA MET A 288 10.12 -4.49 -24.98
C MET A 288 9.37 -3.47 -25.85
N THR A 289 8.21 -3.00 -25.38
CA THR A 289 7.39 -2.01 -26.08
C THR A 289 8.15 -0.68 -26.27
N TYR A 290 8.97 -0.28 -25.29
CA TYR A 290 9.82 0.90 -25.40
C TYR A 290 10.87 0.72 -26.49
N LEU A 291 11.55 -0.43 -26.53
CA LEU A 291 12.56 -0.74 -27.54
C LEU A 291 11.96 -0.85 -28.96
N GLU A 292 10.76 -1.43 -29.09
CA GLU A 292 10.04 -1.54 -30.37
C GLU A 292 9.59 -0.18 -30.92
N ARG A 293 9.35 0.80 -30.05
CA ARG A 293 8.93 2.17 -30.41
C ARG A 293 10.11 3.14 -30.61
N LEU A 294 11.34 2.63 -30.65
CA LEU A 294 12.52 3.43 -31.00
C LEU A 294 12.60 3.64 -32.52
N PRO A 295 13.02 4.82 -33.00
CA PRO A 295 13.26 5.05 -34.42
C PRO A 295 14.27 4.05 -35.00
N ALA A 296 14.03 3.59 -36.22
CA ALA A 296 14.90 2.61 -36.91
C ALA A 296 16.38 3.07 -37.05
N ALA A 297 16.64 4.38 -36.92
CA ALA A 297 17.97 4.97 -36.91
C ALA A 297 18.85 4.50 -35.71
N TYR A 298 18.26 4.27 -34.53
CA TYR A 298 18.98 3.82 -33.33
C TYR A 298 19.32 2.33 -33.37
N VAL A 299 18.48 1.53 -34.04
CA VAL A 299 18.70 0.08 -34.22
C VAL A 299 19.79 -0.19 -35.27
N SER A 300 19.95 0.69 -36.27
CA SER A 300 20.95 0.54 -37.33
C SER A 300 22.30 1.22 -37.07
N GLY A 301 22.51 1.85 -35.91
CA GLY A 301 23.80 2.43 -35.51
C GLY A 301 24.29 3.60 -36.38
N LYS A 302 23.38 4.29 -37.08
CA LYS A 302 23.73 5.43 -37.93
C LYS A 302 23.44 6.72 -37.18
N GLU A 303 24.49 7.35 -36.65
CA GLU A 303 24.36 8.65 -35.98
C GLU A 303 23.84 9.70 -36.98
N MET A 304 22.76 10.43 -36.63
CA MET A 304 22.79 11.89 -36.73
C MET A 304 21.60 12.62 -36.05
N SER A 305 21.92 13.84 -35.61
CA SER A 305 21.13 15.04 -35.30
C SER A 305 19.68 14.87 -34.85
N ALA A 306 19.41 15.38 -33.65
CA ALA A 306 18.08 15.64 -33.11
C ALA A 306 17.16 16.36 -34.11
N GLN A 307 16.30 15.60 -34.79
CA GLN A 307 15.08 16.09 -35.41
C GLN A 307 13.89 15.60 -34.58
N PRO A 308 12.82 16.39 -34.46
CA PRO A 308 11.68 16.06 -33.60
C PRO A 308 10.95 14.84 -34.17
N ALA A 309 10.75 13.85 -33.29
CA ALA A 309 10.03 12.61 -33.60
C ALA A 309 8.63 12.90 -34.14
N GLY A 310 8.21 12.16 -35.18
CA GLY A 310 6.82 12.11 -35.62
C GLY A 310 5.93 11.38 -34.59
N ASP A 311 4.62 11.51 -34.73
CA ASP A 311 3.55 11.11 -33.78
C ASP A 311 3.60 9.66 -33.22
N HIS A 312 4.49 8.80 -33.71
CA HIS A 312 4.61 7.39 -33.33
C HIS A 312 5.96 6.99 -32.69
N GLU A 313 6.92 7.91 -32.59
CA GLU A 313 8.27 7.58 -32.13
C GLU A 313 8.56 8.22 -30.76
N THR A 314 9.08 7.40 -29.83
CA THR A 314 9.48 7.89 -28.51
C THR A 314 10.81 8.63 -28.59
N THR A 315 10.96 9.73 -27.86
CA THR A 315 12.24 10.44 -27.75
C THR A 315 13.28 9.52 -27.10
N PRO A 316 14.37 9.18 -27.80
CA PRO A 316 15.35 8.22 -27.33
C PRO A 316 16.19 8.85 -26.20
N SER A 317 16.30 8.16 -25.07
CA SER A 317 17.15 8.60 -23.96
C SER A 317 18.32 7.63 -23.77
N ASN A 318 19.54 8.13 -23.97
CA ASN A 318 20.77 7.33 -23.86
C ASN A 318 21.02 6.80 -22.44
N THR A 319 20.46 7.45 -21.41
CA THR A 319 20.52 7.01 -20.02
C THR A 319 19.77 5.71 -19.80
N ILE A 320 18.53 5.61 -20.30
CA ILE A 320 17.68 4.42 -20.17
C ILE A 320 18.27 3.27 -20.99
N LEU A 321 18.74 3.52 -22.22
CA LEU A 321 19.37 2.49 -23.04
C LEU A 321 20.63 1.89 -22.38
N ARG A 322 21.47 2.72 -21.76
CA ARG A 322 22.63 2.26 -21.00
C ARG A 322 22.24 1.41 -19.80
N GLN A 323 21.18 1.80 -19.08
CA GLN A 323 20.67 1.03 -17.94
C GLN A 323 20.11 -0.33 -18.39
N ILE A 324 19.37 -0.38 -19.50
CA ILE A 324 18.87 -1.63 -20.08
C ILE A 324 20.05 -2.54 -20.47
N HIS A 325 21.06 -2.00 -21.16
CA HIS A 325 22.26 -2.77 -21.52
C HIS A 325 23.00 -3.30 -20.29
N ALA A 326 23.15 -2.49 -19.24
CA ALA A 326 23.73 -2.93 -17.99
C ALA A 326 22.91 -4.03 -17.30
N LEU A 327 21.58 -3.97 -17.38
CA LEU A 327 20.69 -4.99 -16.82
C LEU A 327 20.85 -6.32 -17.55
N VAL A 328 20.88 -6.32 -18.89
CA VAL A 328 21.12 -7.51 -19.71
C VAL A 328 22.50 -8.10 -19.42
N GLY A 329 23.55 -7.26 -19.39
CA GLY A 329 24.90 -7.73 -19.08
C GLY A 329 25.04 -8.32 -17.66
N ARG A 330 24.21 -7.88 -16.70
CA ARG A 330 24.22 -8.43 -15.33
C ARG A 330 23.44 -9.72 -15.18
N LEU A 331 22.44 -9.99 -16.04
CA LEU A 331 21.71 -11.26 -16.04
C LEU A 331 22.64 -12.45 -16.30
N ASP A 332 23.59 -12.28 -17.22
CA ASP A 332 24.60 -13.31 -17.53
C ASP A 332 25.61 -13.54 -16.39
N LEU A 333 25.70 -12.60 -15.43
CA LEU A 333 26.52 -12.75 -14.21
C LEU A 333 25.77 -13.37 -13.03
N VAL A 334 24.45 -13.54 -13.12
CA VAL A 334 23.67 -14.20 -12.05
C VAL A 334 23.93 -15.69 -12.02
N GLU A 335 24.37 -16.29 -13.14
CA GLU A 335 24.82 -17.68 -13.15
C GLU A 335 26.22 -17.76 -12.51
N PRO A 336 26.38 -18.45 -11.37
CA PRO A 336 27.68 -18.54 -10.70
C PRO A 336 28.72 -19.16 -11.62
N SER A 337 29.98 -18.71 -11.53
CA SER A 337 31.07 -19.27 -12.33
C SER A 337 31.30 -20.79 -12.11
N ASP A 338 30.85 -21.32 -10.96
CA ASP A 338 30.81 -22.74 -10.66
C ASP A 338 29.36 -23.21 -10.46
N VAL A 339 28.72 -23.55 -11.57
CA VAL A 339 27.31 -24.00 -11.60
C VAL A 339 27.14 -25.34 -10.87
N GLU A 340 28.17 -26.18 -10.79
CA GLU A 340 28.09 -27.49 -10.13
C GLU A 340 28.17 -27.39 -8.61
N ALA A 341 29.03 -26.51 -8.08
CA ALA A 341 29.05 -26.20 -6.66
C ALA A 341 27.74 -25.56 -6.21
N PHE A 342 27.23 -24.59 -6.97
CA PHE A 342 25.96 -23.94 -6.65
C PHE A 342 24.78 -24.92 -6.65
N ARG A 343 24.67 -25.81 -7.65
CA ARG A 343 23.61 -26.84 -7.67
C ARG A 343 23.69 -27.79 -6.48
N ARG A 344 24.91 -28.17 -6.06
CA ARG A 344 25.09 -29.02 -4.87
C ARG A 344 24.64 -28.30 -3.60
N GLU A 345 25.00 -27.03 -3.45
CA GLU A 345 24.59 -26.20 -2.32
C GLU A 345 23.06 -26.05 -2.26
N VAL A 346 22.41 -25.75 -3.39
CA VAL A 346 20.94 -25.65 -3.46
C VAL A 346 20.24 -26.96 -3.07
N VAL A 347 20.77 -28.11 -3.48
CA VAL A 347 20.22 -29.42 -3.10
C VAL A 347 20.44 -29.71 -1.61
N CYS A 348 21.60 -29.35 -1.06
CA CYS A 348 21.86 -29.48 0.38
C CYS A 348 20.87 -28.64 1.20
N GLU A 349 20.69 -27.37 0.87
CA GLU A 349 19.74 -26.47 1.52
C GLU A 349 18.29 -27.00 1.42
N GLN A 350 17.91 -27.53 0.25
CA GLN A 350 16.59 -28.13 0.07
C GLN A 350 16.38 -29.35 0.98
N ASN A 351 17.40 -30.22 1.10
CA ASN A 351 17.34 -31.38 1.98
C ASN A 351 17.25 -30.96 3.46
N ASP A 352 17.97 -29.91 3.86
CA ASP A 352 17.95 -29.40 5.23
C ASP A 352 16.58 -28.82 5.60
N VAL A 353 15.99 -27.99 4.72
CA VAL A 353 14.62 -27.48 4.91
C VAL A 353 13.61 -28.62 4.96
N HIS A 354 13.76 -29.63 4.10
CA HIS A 354 12.87 -30.79 4.10
C HIS A 354 12.98 -31.61 5.40
N LEU A 355 14.21 -31.80 5.91
CA LEU A 355 14.44 -32.49 7.17
C LEU A 355 13.83 -31.75 8.36
N VAL A 356 13.93 -30.41 8.39
CA VAL A 356 13.27 -29.58 9.42
C VAL A 356 11.75 -29.70 9.33
N SER A 357 11.18 -29.70 8.13
CA SER A 357 9.74 -29.92 7.91
C SER A 357 9.28 -31.28 8.44
N LEU A 358 10.00 -32.36 8.10
CA LEU A 358 9.68 -33.71 8.58
C LEU A 358 9.76 -33.81 10.10
N LEU A 359 10.72 -33.12 10.72
CA LEU A 359 10.87 -33.09 12.17
C LEU A 359 9.69 -32.36 12.83
N ASN A 360 9.19 -31.29 12.21
CA ASN A 360 7.97 -30.62 12.63
C ASN A 360 6.75 -31.57 12.54
N ASP A 361 6.59 -32.30 11.45
CA ASP A 361 5.49 -33.27 11.27
C ASP A 361 5.55 -34.38 12.32
N VAL A 362 6.75 -34.90 12.62
CA VAL A 362 6.94 -35.88 13.69
C VAL A 362 6.57 -35.29 15.05
N MET A 363 6.95 -34.05 15.34
CA MET A 363 6.59 -33.39 16.60
C MET A 363 5.08 -33.16 16.71
N GLN A 364 4.43 -32.72 15.64
CA GLN A 364 2.97 -32.56 15.58
C GLN A 364 2.26 -33.91 15.81
N SER A 365 2.69 -34.98 15.13
CA SER A 365 2.12 -36.32 15.36
C SER A 365 2.29 -36.81 16.80
N VAL A 366 3.42 -36.52 17.46
CA VAL A 366 3.63 -36.82 18.88
C VAL A 366 2.70 -36.01 19.77
N GLN A 367 2.46 -34.74 19.44
CA GLN A 367 1.48 -33.90 20.16
C GLN A 367 0.06 -34.45 19.98
N GLU A 368 -0.32 -34.87 18.78
CA GLU A 368 -1.61 -35.50 18.49
C GLU A 368 -1.79 -36.79 19.28
N VAL A 369 -0.80 -37.70 19.26
CA VAL A 369 -0.83 -38.95 20.03
C VAL A 369 -0.93 -38.67 21.53
N ARG A 370 -0.20 -37.68 22.06
CA ARG A 370 -0.33 -37.25 23.46
C ARG A 370 -1.71 -36.67 23.78
N SER A 371 -2.31 -35.95 22.84
CA SER A 371 -3.65 -35.39 23.01
C SER A 371 -4.71 -36.51 22.99
N MET A 372 -4.56 -37.50 22.11
CA MET A 372 -5.41 -38.68 22.04
C MET A 372 -5.27 -39.54 23.30
N GLY A 373 -4.04 -39.72 23.81
CA GLY A 373 -3.80 -40.43 25.07
C GLY A 373 -4.49 -39.75 26.26
N ARG A 374 -4.47 -38.41 26.33
CA ARG A 374 -5.22 -37.65 27.35
C ARG A 374 -6.73 -37.82 27.21
N LYS A 375 -7.26 -37.75 25.99
CA LYS A 375 -8.69 -37.98 25.72
C LYS A 375 -9.08 -39.42 26.09
N PHE A 376 -8.25 -40.40 25.75
CA PHE A 376 -8.46 -41.80 26.08
C PHE A 376 -8.46 -42.04 27.58
N ASP A 377 -7.50 -41.48 28.33
CA ASP A 377 -7.45 -41.59 29.80
C ASP A 377 -8.71 -41.02 30.47
N VAL A 378 -9.23 -39.89 29.97
CA VAL A 378 -10.50 -39.32 30.43
C VAL A 378 -11.69 -40.25 30.12
N VAL A 379 -11.73 -40.85 28.93
CA VAL A 379 -12.81 -41.78 28.54
C VAL A 379 -12.71 -43.09 29.32
N ASP A 380 -11.52 -43.64 29.51
CA ASP A 380 -11.30 -44.90 30.22
C ASP A 380 -11.57 -44.75 31.72
N SER A 381 -11.13 -43.64 32.32
CA SER A 381 -11.48 -43.31 33.70
C SER A 381 -12.98 -43.08 33.89
N ALA A 382 -13.67 -42.47 32.91
CA ALA A 382 -15.13 -42.34 32.92
C ALA A 382 -15.82 -43.70 32.79
N LYS A 383 -15.33 -44.58 31.91
CA LYS A 383 -15.85 -45.95 31.71
C LYS A 383 -15.65 -46.83 32.94
N ALA A 384 -14.47 -46.77 33.56
CA ALA A 384 -14.17 -47.47 34.81
C ALA A 384 -15.05 -46.98 35.96
N ARG A 385 -15.35 -45.67 36.02
CA ARG A 385 -16.27 -45.09 37.00
C ARG A 385 -17.72 -45.54 36.78
N ASP A 386 -18.16 -45.62 35.52
CA ASP A 386 -19.49 -46.11 35.15
C ASP A 386 -19.66 -47.61 35.44
N GLN A 387 -18.63 -48.42 35.13
CA GLN A 387 -18.61 -49.84 35.51
C GLN A 387 -18.61 -50.05 37.03
N ARG A 388 -17.96 -49.17 37.81
CA ARG A 388 -17.96 -49.24 39.28
C ARG A 388 -19.29 -48.81 39.90
N ASN A 389 -20.06 -47.97 39.22
CA ASN A 389 -21.42 -47.59 39.60
C ASN A 389 -22.47 -48.65 39.25
N ARG A 390 -22.14 -49.65 38.42
CA ARG A 390 -22.99 -50.84 38.22
C ARG A 390 -22.81 -51.84 39.37
N THR A 391 -23.61 -51.71 40.41
CA THR A 391 -23.72 -52.71 41.49
C THR A 391 -24.34 -54.03 41.00
N PRO A 392 -23.92 -55.23 41.49
CA PRO A 392 -24.38 -56.54 40.99
C PRO A 392 -25.84 -56.95 41.29
N TRP A 393 -26.68 -56.07 41.84
CA TRP A 393 -27.99 -56.44 42.40
C TRP A 393 -29.20 -55.78 41.72
N GLU A 394 -29.10 -55.43 40.44
CA GLU A 394 -30.27 -55.07 39.64
C GLU A 394 -30.63 -56.21 38.67
N MET A 395 -31.68 -56.95 39.03
CA MET A 395 -32.38 -57.89 38.14
C MET A 395 -32.93 -57.14 36.91
N PRO A 396 -32.96 -57.74 35.72
CA PRO A 396 -33.49 -57.11 34.52
C PRO A 396 -35.03 -57.13 34.55
N THR A 397 -35.66 -56.19 35.25
CA THR A 397 -37.08 -55.90 35.02
C THR A 397 -37.19 -54.93 33.86
N GLY A 398 -37.54 -55.47 32.69
CA GLY A 398 -37.74 -54.70 31.47
C GLY A 398 -38.71 -53.54 31.68
N ARG A 399 -38.18 -52.31 31.64
CA ARG A 399 -38.88 -51.08 31.21
C ARG A 399 -37.82 -50.02 30.93
N PRO A 400 -37.78 -49.42 29.73
CA PRO A 400 -36.86 -48.32 29.46
C PRO A 400 -37.33 -47.07 30.20
N SER A 401 -36.44 -46.50 31.02
CA SER A 401 -36.66 -45.20 31.66
C SER A 401 -36.35 -44.08 30.65
N PRO A 402 -37.23 -43.08 30.47
CA PRO A 402 -37.10 -42.06 29.40
C PRO A 402 -36.12 -40.92 29.73
N TYR A 403 -35.34 -41.00 30.81
CA TYR A 403 -34.45 -39.93 31.28
C TYR A 403 -33.02 -40.42 31.60
N GLY A 404 -32.51 -41.42 30.88
CA GLY A 404 -31.10 -41.79 30.90
C GLY A 404 -30.35 -41.03 29.80
N ILE A 405 -29.42 -40.14 30.16
CA ILE A 405 -28.53 -39.48 29.20
C ILE A 405 -27.64 -40.57 28.59
N GLN A 406 -27.76 -40.81 27.29
CA GLN A 406 -26.89 -41.69 26.52
C GLN A 406 -25.44 -41.17 26.61
N GLY A 407 -24.56 -41.99 27.19
CA GLY A 407 -23.13 -41.76 27.15
C GLY A 407 -22.59 -41.98 25.74
N ALA A 408 -21.55 -41.24 25.36
CA ALA A 408 -20.96 -41.14 24.02
C ALA A 408 -20.36 -42.43 23.42
N GLY A 409 -20.67 -43.61 23.96
CA GLY A 409 -20.27 -44.92 23.44
C GLY A 409 -21.35 -45.67 22.66
N ASP A 410 -22.55 -45.10 22.50
CA ASP A 410 -23.71 -45.76 21.86
C ASP A 410 -23.86 -45.42 20.36
N ILE A 411 -22.86 -44.77 19.78
CA ILE A 411 -22.73 -44.48 18.34
C ILE A 411 -21.64 -45.37 17.77
N MET A 412 -21.95 -46.65 17.58
CA MET A 412 -21.32 -47.56 16.62
C MET A 412 -22.09 -48.88 16.62
N PHE A 413 -23.21 -48.91 15.89
CA PHE A 413 -23.66 -50.02 15.05
C PHE A 413 -24.62 -49.49 13.99
#